data_AF-A0A8K0EC54-F1
#
_entry.id   AF-A0A8K0EC54-F1
#
_cell.length_a   1.000
_cell.length_b   1.000
_cell.length_c   1.000
_cell.angle_alpha   90.00
_cell.angle_beta   90.00
_cell.angle_gamma   90.00
#
_symmetry.space_group_name_H-M   'P 1'
#
loop_
_entity.id
_entity.type
_entity.pdbx_description
1 polymer ?
#
loop_
_entity_poly.entity_id
_entity_poly.type
_entity_poly.pdbx_seq_one_letter_code
_entity_poly.pdbx_strand_id
1 'polypeptide(L)'
;MFRCCAVPATLTEMGRRKSKRKPETRKKQDPLETQFTCPFCNHEKACEVKMDRTRNVGTVTCRVCLEDFQTPINYLSEAVDVYSDWIDACESANQ
;
A
#
# COMPACT_ATOMS: atom_id res chain seq x y z
N MET A 1 29.06 -31.27 60.68
CA MET A 1 28.00 -31.46 59.68
C MET A 1 26.77 -30.68 60.16
N PHE A 2 26.67 -29.41 59.74
CA PHE A 2 25.63 -28.49 60.22
C PHE A 2 24.44 -28.51 59.26
N ARG A 3 23.31 -29.04 59.74
CA ARG A 3 21.96 -28.68 59.27
C ARG A 3 21.59 -27.36 59.95
N CYS A 4 21.25 -26.35 59.18
CA CYS A 4 20.06 -25.52 59.43
C CYS A 4 19.79 -24.59 58.24
N CYS A 5 18.57 -24.65 57.75
CA CYS A 5 17.97 -23.73 56.81
C CYS A 5 17.86 -22.33 57.43
N ALA A 6 18.16 -21.30 56.63
CA ALA A 6 17.59 -19.97 56.81
C ALA A 6 17.47 -19.31 55.43
N VAL A 7 16.24 -19.13 54.96
CA VAL A 7 15.88 -18.34 53.78
C VAL A 7 15.78 -16.86 54.21
N PRO A 8 16.23 -15.93 53.37
CA PRO A 8 15.37 -14.79 53.02
C PRO A 8 15.37 -14.60 51.49
N ALA A 9 14.21 -14.73 50.84
CA ALA A 9 13.30 -13.63 50.54
C ALA A 9 13.89 -12.61 49.55
N THR A 10 13.45 -12.68 48.28
CA THR A 10 12.88 -11.57 47.48
C THR A 10 12.67 -12.05 46.04
N LEU A 11 11.49 -12.65 45.80
CA LEU A 11 10.91 -12.78 44.47
C LEU A 11 10.34 -11.41 44.09
N THR A 12 11.07 -10.61 43.32
CA THR A 12 10.50 -9.48 42.56
C THR A 12 11.55 -8.93 41.59
N GLU A 13 11.70 -9.58 40.43
CA GLU A 13 12.31 -8.91 39.27
C GLU A 13 11.53 -9.25 38.00
N MET A 14 10.36 -8.64 37.86
CA MET A 14 9.66 -8.56 36.58
C MET A 14 10.26 -7.42 35.77
N GLY A 15 10.70 -7.67 34.54
CA GLY A 15 10.80 -6.57 33.56
C GLY A 15 11.84 -6.72 32.46
N ARG A 16 11.68 -7.75 31.62
CA ARG A 16 12.29 -7.95 30.30
C ARG A 16 12.39 -6.63 29.50
N ARG A 17 13.57 -5.99 29.44
CA ARG A 17 13.77 -4.72 28.71
C ARG A 17 14.87 -4.81 27.65
N LYS A 18 14.43 -5.03 26.41
CA LYS A 18 14.72 -4.25 25.19
C LYS A 18 14.30 -5.10 23.98
N SER A 19 13.01 -5.09 23.67
CA SER A 19 12.58 -5.45 22.32
C SER A 19 13.01 -4.32 21.38
N LYS A 20 14.08 -4.54 20.61
CA LYS A 20 14.25 -3.83 19.33
C LYS A 20 13.14 -4.35 18.41
N ARG A 21 11.94 -3.79 18.54
CA ARG A 21 10.87 -4.01 17.57
C ARG A 21 11.28 -3.26 16.30
N LYS A 22 11.84 -4.00 15.35
CA LYS A 22 12.09 -3.49 13.99
C LYS A 22 10.74 -2.94 13.49
N PRO A 23 10.67 -1.69 12.99
CA PRO A 23 9.43 -1.17 12.42
C PRO A 23 9.00 -2.14 11.32
N GLU A 24 7.78 -2.66 11.45
CA GLU A 24 7.19 -3.58 10.50
C GLU A 24 7.25 -2.91 9.13
N THR A 25 8.08 -3.45 8.24
CA THR A 25 8.12 -3.08 6.83
C THR A 25 6.68 -3.22 6.34
N ARG A 26 6.01 -2.08 6.10
CA ARG A 26 4.63 -2.05 5.59
C ARG A 26 4.57 -3.02 4.42
N LYS A 27 3.73 -4.05 4.57
CA LYS A 27 3.53 -5.07 3.54
C LYS A 27 3.21 -4.32 2.25
N LYS A 28 4.11 -4.43 1.27
CA LYS A 28 3.86 -3.92 -0.07
C LYS A 28 2.57 -4.59 -0.50
N GLN A 29 1.53 -3.80 -0.73
CA GLN A 29 0.31 -4.33 -1.29
C GLN A 29 0.72 -4.99 -2.60
N ASP A 30 0.53 -6.30 -2.68
CA ASP A 30 0.70 -7.03 -3.93
C ASP A 30 -0.09 -6.28 -5.00
N PRO A 31 0.54 -5.85 -6.10
CA PRO A 31 -0.18 -5.14 -7.13
C PRO A 31 -1.24 -6.10 -7.65
N LEU A 32 -2.51 -5.80 -7.39
CA LEU A 32 -3.59 -6.30 -8.23
C LEU A 32 -3.16 -6.02 -9.66
N GLU A 33 -3.44 -6.96 -10.54
CA GLU A 33 -2.94 -6.97 -11.89
C GLU A 33 -3.56 -5.78 -12.65
N THR A 34 -2.88 -4.63 -12.66
CA THR A 34 -3.37 -3.37 -13.28
C THR A 34 -3.21 -3.40 -14.80
N GLN A 35 -3.44 -4.55 -15.42
CA GLN A 35 -3.21 -4.75 -16.84
C GLN A 35 -4.43 -4.30 -17.64
N PHE A 36 -4.59 -2.98 -17.81
CA PHE A 36 -5.70 -2.38 -18.54
C PHE A 36 -5.29 -1.91 -19.95
N THR A 37 -6.26 -1.82 -20.85
CA THR A 37 -6.09 -1.33 -22.23
C THR A 37 -6.10 0.20 -22.22
N CYS A 38 -5.29 0.86 -23.05
CA CYS A 38 -5.37 2.33 -23.14
C CYS A 38 -6.42 2.76 -24.18
N PRO A 39 -7.33 3.71 -23.87
CA PRO A 39 -8.34 4.20 -24.83
C PRO A 39 -7.74 4.99 -26.01
N PHE A 40 -6.55 5.58 -25.86
CA PHE A 40 -5.92 6.36 -26.93
C PHE A 40 -5.10 5.50 -27.90
N CYS A 41 -4.28 4.59 -27.38
CA CYS A 41 -3.34 3.81 -28.20
C CYS A 41 -3.77 2.36 -28.42
N ASN A 42 -4.89 1.93 -27.83
CA ASN A 42 -5.48 0.60 -27.95
C ASN A 42 -4.50 -0.56 -27.70
N HIS A 43 -3.42 -0.31 -26.97
CA HIS A 43 -2.47 -1.35 -26.57
C HIS A 43 -2.96 -2.03 -25.29
N GLU A 44 -3.05 -3.36 -25.35
CA GLU A 44 -3.38 -4.19 -24.20
C GLU A 44 -2.28 -4.10 -23.13
N LYS A 45 -2.68 -4.03 -21.86
CA LYS A 45 -1.78 -4.08 -20.69
C LYS A 45 -0.73 -2.95 -20.67
N ALA A 46 -1.04 -1.83 -21.30
CA ALA A 46 -0.13 -0.68 -21.41
C ALA A 46 -0.20 0.29 -20.23
N CYS A 47 -1.25 0.21 -19.43
CA CYS A 47 -1.51 1.16 -18.34
C CYS A 47 -0.98 0.61 -17.00
N GLU A 48 -0.36 1.46 -16.20
CA GLU A 48 0.12 1.16 -14.85
C GLU A 48 -0.60 2.06 -13.86
N VAL A 49 -1.23 1.48 -12.84
CA VAL A 49 -1.94 2.24 -11.79
C VAL A 49 -1.12 2.21 -10.50
N LYS A 50 -0.83 3.39 -9.96
CA LYS A 50 -0.19 3.59 -8.65
C LYS A 50 -1.20 4.18 -7.68
N MET A 51 -1.30 3.60 -6.49
CA MET A 51 -2.19 4.08 -5.43
C MET A 51 -1.42 4.61 -4.24
N ASP A 52 -1.55 5.92 -4.01
CA ASP A 52 -1.02 6.58 -2.83
C ASP A 52 -2.11 6.82 -1.79
N ARG A 53 -2.33 5.82 -0.93
CA ARG A 53 -3.32 5.86 0.16
C ARG A 53 -3.01 6.90 1.25
N THR A 54 -1.77 7.41 1.31
CA THR A 54 -1.37 8.46 2.27
C THR A 54 -1.87 9.84 1.86
N ARG A 55 -2.02 10.06 0.55
CA ARG A 55 -2.51 11.31 -0.02
C ARG A 55 -3.93 11.18 -0.54
N ASN A 56 -4.49 9.98 -0.52
CA ASN A 56 -5.79 9.67 -1.13
C ASN A 56 -5.77 10.00 -2.63
N VAL A 57 -4.68 9.62 -3.30
CA VAL A 57 -4.49 9.90 -4.72
C VAL A 57 -4.12 8.63 -5.49
N GLY A 58 -4.84 8.36 -6.57
CA GLY A 58 -4.52 7.36 -7.59
C GLY A 58 -3.87 8.04 -8.78
N THR A 59 -2.87 7.39 -9.37
CA THR A 59 -2.19 7.88 -10.58
C THR A 59 -2.14 6.75 -11.58
N VAL A 60 -2.65 6.98 -12.78
CA VAL A 60 -2.54 6.04 -13.90
C VAL A 60 -1.54 6.59 -14.90
N THR A 61 -0.69 5.72 -15.45
CA THR A 61 0.32 6.09 -16.44
C THR A 61 0.33 5.08 -17.58
N CYS A 62 0.25 5.58 -18.80
CA CYS A 62 0.32 4.76 -20.01
C CYS A 62 1.78 4.61 -20.47
N ARG A 63 2.30 3.39 -20.64
CA ARG A 63 3.69 3.18 -21.09
C ARG A 63 3.94 3.49 -22.57
N VAL A 64 2.89 3.48 -23.38
CA VAL A 64 2.98 3.70 -24.83
C VAL A 64 2.78 5.18 -25.17
N CYS A 65 1.70 5.76 -24.65
CA CYS A 65 1.31 7.14 -24.91
C CYS A 65 1.95 8.13 -23.92
N LEU A 66 2.55 7.65 -22.83
CA LEU A 66 3.24 8.44 -21.80
C LEU A 66 2.37 9.47 -21.09
N GLU A 67 1.06 9.44 -21.31
CA GLU A 67 0.10 10.26 -20.57
C GLU A 67 -0.06 9.72 -19.14
N ASP A 68 -0.12 10.65 -18.18
CA ASP A 68 -0.42 10.36 -16.80
C ASP A 68 -1.63 11.15 -16.31
N PHE A 69 -2.46 10.49 -15.51
CA PHE A 69 -3.67 11.09 -14.97
C PHE A 69 -3.80 10.78 -13.49
N GLN A 70 -4.30 11.75 -12.75
CA GLN A 70 -4.36 11.71 -11.30
C GLN A 70 -5.80 11.94 -10.82
N THR A 71 -6.29 11.01 -10.00
CA THR A 71 -7.64 11.08 -9.43
C THR A 71 -7.62 10.97 -7.91
N PRO A 72 -8.56 11.61 -7.20
CA PRO A 72 -8.74 11.39 -5.78
C PRO A 72 -9.30 9.98 -5.53
N ILE A 73 -8.67 9.22 -4.64
CA ILE A 73 -9.12 7.86 -4.26
C ILE A 73 -9.56 7.80 -2.80
N ASN A 74 -10.57 6.97 -2.55
CA ASN A 74 -11.04 6.68 -1.21
C ASN A 74 -10.51 5.33 -0.71
N TYR A 75 -10.80 4.97 0.55
CA TYR A 75 -10.41 3.67 1.14
C TYR A 75 -11.14 2.47 0.52
N LEU A 76 -12.28 2.71 -0.13
CA LEU A 76 -13.05 1.71 -0.88
C LEU A 76 -12.60 1.61 -2.34
N SER A 77 -11.74 2.54 -2.79
CA SER A 77 -11.39 2.62 -4.21
C SER A 77 -10.39 1.55 -4.61
N GLU A 78 -10.70 0.87 -5.70
CA GLU A 78 -9.90 -0.15 -6.36
C GLU A 78 -9.21 0.39 -7.62
N ALA A 79 -8.26 -0.37 -8.16
CA ALA A 79 -7.47 0.09 -9.33
C ALA A 79 -8.34 0.24 -10.58
N VAL A 80 -9.44 -0.49 -10.62
CA VAL A 80 -10.47 -0.40 -11.66
C VAL A 80 -11.19 0.95 -11.59
N ASP A 81 -11.45 1.49 -10.39
CA ASP A 81 -12.13 2.78 -10.25
C ASP A 81 -11.28 3.91 -10.84
N VAL A 82 -9.99 3.94 -10.51
CA VAL A 82 -9.03 4.92 -11.07
C VAL A 82 -8.96 4.84 -12.59
N TYR A 83 -9.00 3.63 -13.13
CA TYR A 83 -8.99 3.40 -14.58
C TYR A 83 -10.30 3.85 -15.25
N SER A 84 -11.44 3.67 -14.58
CA SER A 84 -12.76 4.08 -15.08
C SER A 84 -12.86 5.61 -15.13
N ASP A 85 -12.47 6.28 -14.04
CA ASP A 85 -12.39 7.74 -13.96
C ASP A 85 -11.47 8.32 -15.03
N TRP A 86 -10.39 7.62 -15.39
CA TRP A 86 -9.50 8.03 -16.45
C TRP A 86 -10.16 7.94 -17.83
N ILE A 87 -10.90 6.87 -18.14
CA ILE A 87 -11.66 6.78 -19.39
C ILE A 87 -12.64 7.94 -19.49
N ASP A 88 -13.43 8.19 -18.44
CA ASP A 88 -14.45 9.26 -18.44
C ASP A 88 -13.81 10.66 -18.62
N ALA A 89 -12.67 10.89 -17.97
CA ALA A 89 -11.91 12.13 -18.13
C ALA A 89 -11.36 12.29 -19.55
N CYS A 90 -10.91 11.21 -20.18
CA CYS A 90 -10.41 11.21 -21.53
C CYS A 90 -11.51 11.41 -22.57
N GLU A 91 -12.67 10.79 -22.41
CA GLU A 91 -13.83 11.01 -23.27
C GLU A 91 -14.32 12.46 -23.18
N SER A 92 -14.38 13.01 -21.96
CA SER A 92 -14.80 14.40 -21.72
C SER A 92 -13.84 15.43 -22.31
N ALA A 93 -12.54 15.15 -22.30
CA ALA A 93 -11.52 16.06 -22.84
C ALA A 93 -11.44 16.06 -24.37
N ASN A 94 -12.01 15.05 -25.03
CA ASN A 94 -11.92 14.83 -26.47
C ASN A 94 -13.25 15.15 -27.22
N GLN A 95 -14.13 15.92 -26.57
CA GLN A 95 -15.37 16.46 -27.13
C GLN A 95 -15.23 17.95 -27.42
#